data_AF-R7B5L7-F1
#
_entry.id   AF-R7B5L7-F1
#
_cell.length_a   1.000
_cell.length_b   1.000
_cell.length_c   1.000
_cell.angle_alpha   90.00
_cell.angle_beta   90.00
_cell.angle_gamma   90.00
#
_symmetry.space_group_name_H-M   'P 1'
#
loop_
_entity.id
_entity.type
_entity.pdbx_description
1 polymer ?
#
loop_
_entity_poly.entity_id
_entity_poly.type
_entity_poly.pdbx_seq_one_letter_code
_entity_poly.pdbx_strand_id
1 'polypeptide(L)'
;MTGTLDSVIMSAPVRFSSLPSLIMLIDNILDQQTESLQSILSPIDPAFEPSFELEVLFRQHHTWQGRIKWDAGQKQATFKSVLELLFIIEMAFGD
;
A
#
# COMPACT_ATOMS: atom_id res chain seq x y z
N MET A 1 -4.68 -13.63 -4.04
CA MET A 1 -5.27 -12.51 -3.28
C MET A 1 -5.94 -11.50 -4.22
N THR A 2 -7.18 -11.10 -3.91
CA THR A 2 -7.93 -10.03 -4.61
C THR A 2 -8.37 -9.00 -3.58
N GLY A 3 -8.55 -7.75 -3.98
CA GLY A 3 -9.02 -6.73 -3.06
C GLY A 3 -9.30 -5.40 -3.76
N THR A 4 -9.49 -4.37 -2.95
CA THR A 4 -9.68 -3.01 -3.43
C THR A 4 -8.60 -2.14 -2.82
N LEU A 5 -7.92 -1.38 -3.66
CA LEU A 5 -6.95 -0.36 -3.26
C LEU A 5 -7.66 0.98 -3.26
N ASP A 6 -7.52 1.73 -2.18
CA ASP A 6 -7.93 3.12 -2.10
C ASP A 6 -6.74 3.98 -1.70
N SER A 7 -6.70 5.21 -2.19
CA SER A 7 -5.61 6.15 -1.94
C SER A 7 -6.12 7.58 -2.05
N VAL A 8 -5.51 8.49 -1.32
CA VAL A 8 -5.88 9.92 -1.29
C VAL A 8 -5.89 10.57 -2.68
N ILE A 9 -5.08 10.05 -3.62
CA ILE A 9 -5.04 10.57 -4.99
C ILE A 9 -6.02 9.93 -5.96
N MET A 10 -6.71 8.87 -5.53
CA MET A 10 -7.65 8.15 -6.38
C MET A 10 -9.02 8.80 -6.26
N SER A 11 -9.68 9.02 -7.40
CA SER A 11 -11.07 9.53 -7.40
C SER A 11 -12.08 8.47 -6.97
N ALA A 12 -11.70 7.20 -7.03
CA ALA A 12 -12.50 6.07 -6.58
C ALA A 12 -11.58 4.86 -6.25
N PRO A 13 -11.99 3.98 -5.32
CA PRO A 13 -11.26 2.74 -5.04
C PRO A 13 -11.15 1.84 -6.27
N VAL A 14 -9.96 1.30 -6.54
CA VAL A 14 -9.69 0.43 -7.70
C VAL A 14 -9.53 -1.02 -7.24
N ARG A 15 -10.26 -1.92 -7.90
CA ARG A 15 -10.17 -3.35 -7.63
C ARG A 15 -8.93 -3.96 -8.30
N PHE A 16 -8.21 -4.81 -7.57
CA PHE A 16 -7.15 -5.65 -8.09
C PHE A 16 -7.50 -7.14 -7.97
N SER A 17 -7.03 -7.93 -8.92
CA SER A 17 -7.31 -9.37 -9.02
C SER A 17 -6.11 -10.26 -8.66
N SER A 18 -4.93 -9.68 -8.43
CA SER A 18 -3.71 -10.42 -8.08
C SER A 18 -2.68 -9.49 -7.40
N LEU A 19 -1.68 -10.07 -6.73
CA LEU A 19 -0.56 -9.29 -6.16
C LEU A 19 0.26 -8.56 -7.22
N PRO A 20 0.64 -9.15 -8.38
CA PRO A 20 1.29 -8.40 -9.44
C PRO A 20 0.47 -7.18 -9.91
N SER A 21 -0.86 -7.32 -10.01
CA SER A 21 -1.73 -6.20 -10.37
C SER A 21 -1.76 -5.12 -9.30
N LEU A 22 -1.78 -5.48 -8.01
CA LEU A 22 -1.63 -4.53 -6.90
C LEU A 22 -0.31 -3.75 -7.03
N ILE A 23 0.81 -4.45 -7.29
CA ILE A 23 2.11 -3.81 -7.43
C ILE A 23 2.12 -2.80 -8.58
N MET A 24 1.59 -3.17 -9.75
CA MET A 24 1.49 -2.24 -10.88
C MET A 24 0.63 -1.01 -10.56
N LEU A 25 -0.48 -1.18 -9.83
CA LEU A 25 -1.32 -0.04 -9.42
C LEU A 25 -0.56 0.92 -8.51
N ILE A 26 0.17 0.40 -7.52
CA ILE A 26 0.97 1.23 -6.62
C ILE A 26 2.13 1.92 -7.38
N ASP A 27 2.85 1.24 -8.28
CA ASP A 27 3.89 1.90 -9.10
C ASP A 27 3.29 3.05 -9.92
N ASN A 28 2.13 2.85 -10.55
CA ASN A 28 1.45 3.90 -11.30
C ASN A 28 1.02 5.08 -10.42
N ILE A 29 0.55 4.82 -9.20
CA ILE A 29 0.21 5.85 -8.20
C ILE A 29 1.48 6.63 -7.79
N LEU A 30 2.59 5.93 -7.53
CA LEU A 30 3.86 6.54 -7.11
C LEU A 30 4.50 7.35 -8.24
N ASP A 31 4.40 6.91 -9.50
CA ASP A 31 4.90 7.66 -10.65
C ASP A 31 4.14 8.99 -10.86
N GLN A 32 2.85 9.03 -10.49
CA GLN A 32 2.01 10.24 -10.55
C GLN A 32 2.30 11.23 -9.40
N GLN A 33 3.01 10.83 -8.34
CA GLN A 33 3.20 11.58 -7.09
C GLN A 33 4.38 12.58 -7.08
N THR A 34 4.81 13.12 -8.22
CA THR A 34 6.05 13.93 -8.30
C THR A 34 5.97 15.30 -7.58
N GLU A 35 4.80 15.87 -7.24
CA GLU A 35 4.73 17.29 -6.85
C GLU A 35 4.15 17.69 -5.47
N SER A 36 3.65 16.80 -4.59
CA SER A 36 3.21 17.27 -3.25
C SER A 36 3.11 16.20 -2.16
N LEU A 37 4.17 16.08 -1.34
CA LEU A 37 4.27 15.12 -0.22
C LEU A 37 3.46 15.49 1.04
N GLN A 38 2.53 16.45 0.98
CA GLN A 38 1.90 17.03 2.19
C GLN A 38 0.52 16.45 2.54
N SER A 39 -0.13 15.69 1.64
CA SER A 39 -1.56 15.34 1.80
C SER A 39 -1.86 13.87 2.14
N ILE A 40 -0.85 13.01 2.27
CA ILE A 40 -1.04 11.53 2.33
C ILE A 40 -1.26 11.00 3.77
N LEU A 41 -1.19 11.86 4.79
CA LEU A 41 -1.36 11.47 6.21
C LEU A 41 -2.80 11.61 6.72
N SER A 42 -3.74 12.04 5.88
CA SER A 42 -5.15 12.13 6.26
C SER A 42 -5.81 10.76 6.09
N PRO A 43 -6.58 10.27 7.09
CA PRO A 43 -7.41 9.08 6.93
C PRO A 43 -8.29 9.23 5.67
N ILE A 44 -8.23 8.25 4.78
CA ILE A 44 -8.94 8.25 3.49
C ILE A 44 -10.45 8.37 3.73
N ASP A 45 -10.95 7.70 4.76
CA ASP A 45 -12.29 7.87 5.33
C ASP A 45 -12.27 7.25 6.75
N PRO A 46 -12.67 7.96 7.82
CA PRO A 46 -12.78 7.35 9.16
C PRO A 46 -13.78 6.20 9.25
N ALA A 47 -14.66 6.02 8.26
CA ALA A 47 -15.59 4.88 8.16
C ALA A 47 -15.04 3.69 7.36
N PHE A 48 -13.90 3.84 6.67
CA PHE A 48 -13.28 2.77 5.92
C PHE A 48 -12.27 2.05 6.81
N GLU A 49 -12.54 0.79 7.15
CA GLU A 49 -11.60 -0.09 7.86
C GLU A 49 -10.81 -0.93 6.84
N PRO A 50 -9.61 -0.49 6.43
CA PRO A 50 -8.79 -1.28 5.52
C PRO A 50 -8.28 -2.55 6.20
N SER A 51 -8.17 -3.66 5.46
CA SER A 51 -7.51 -4.87 5.95
C SER A 51 -6.04 -4.62 6.30
N PHE A 52 -5.38 -3.73 5.54
CA PHE A 52 -4.06 -3.20 5.83
C PHE A 52 -3.87 -1.82 5.19
N GLU A 53 -2.98 -1.03 5.78
CA GLU A 53 -2.50 0.25 5.27
C GLU A 53 -1.05 0.11 4.83
N LEU A 54 -0.72 0.64 3.66
CA LEU A 54 0.62 0.62 3.10
C LEU A 54 1.17 2.04 2.99
N GLU A 55 2.33 2.27 3.61
CA GLU A 55 3.06 3.53 3.49
C GLU A 55 4.40 3.27 2.79
N VAL A 56 4.54 3.75 1.56
CA VAL A 56 5.81 3.74 0.83
C VAL A 56 6.59 5.00 1.20
N LEU A 57 7.70 4.84 1.89
CA LEU A 57 8.50 5.96 2.42
C LEU A 57 9.65 6.33 1.48
N PHE A 58 10.26 5.33 0.84
CA PHE A 58 11.39 5.54 -0.05
C PHE A 58 11.33 4.63 -1.27
N ARG A 59 11.82 5.15 -2.40
CA ARG A 59 12.08 4.38 -3.63
C ARG A 59 13.55 4.49 -3.98
N GLN A 60 14.37 3.62 -3.39
CA GLN A 60 15.82 3.56 -3.62
C GLN A 60 16.20 2.17 -4.10
N HIS A 61 17.31 2.06 -4.84
CA HIS A 61 17.79 0.80 -5.40
C HIS A 61 16.77 0.06 -6.28
N HIS A 62 15.92 0.80 -7.01
CA HIS A 62 14.86 0.25 -7.86
C HIS A 62 13.82 -0.61 -7.13
N THR A 63 13.62 -0.39 -5.82
CA THR A 63 12.58 -1.05 -5.03
C THR A 63 11.91 -0.06 -4.06
N TRP A 64 10.74 -0.43 -3.56
CA TRP A 64 10.06 0.31 -2.50
C TRP A 64 10.54 -0.13 -1.11
N GLN A 65 10.56 0.84 -0.20
CA GLN A 65 10.83 0.66 1.22
C GLN A 65 9.81 1.45 2.01
N GLY A 66 9.34 0.89 3.12
CA GLY A 66 8.24 1.50 3.85
C GLY A 66 7.73 0.62 4.97
N ARG A 67 6.48 0.83 5.34
CA ARG A 67 5.81 0.04 6.38
C ARG A 67 4.39 -0.33 5.98
N ILE A 68 3.94 -1.47 6.48
CA ILE A 68 2.59 -1.97 6.37
C ILE A 68 2.00 -2.08 7.78
N LYS A 69 0.78 -1.61 7.97
CA LYS A 69 0.02 -1.72 9.22
C LYS A 69 -1.25 -2.52 8.95
N TRP A 70 -1.68 -3.34 9.88
CA TRP A 70 -2.92 -4.10 9.77
C TRP A 70 -3.54 -4.28 11.15
N ASP A 71 -4.72 -4.89 11.20
CA ASP A 71 -5.46 -5.11 12.46
C ASP A 71 -5.79 -3.77 13.14
N ALA A 72 -6.42 -2.85 12.39
CA ALA A 72 -6.71 -1.47 12.81
C ALA A 72 -5.48 -0.71 13.35
N GLY A 73 -4.29 -1.00 12.81
CA GLY A 73 -3.03 -0.39 13.19
C GLY A 73 -2.34 -1.02 14.41
N GLN A 74 -2.89 -2.08 15.01
CA GLN A 74 -2.27 -2.78 16.14
C GLN A 74 -1.00 -3.55 15.74
N LYS A 75 -0.96 -4.05 14.50
CA LYS A 75 0.21 -4.75 13.96
C LYS A 75 0.87 -3.90 12.88
N GLN A 76 2.20 -3.90 12.88
CA GLN A 76 2.98 -3.21 11.86
C GLN A 76 4.26 -3.98 11.53
N ALA A 77 4.71 -3.86 10.29
CA ALA A 77 5.99 -4.37 9.82
C ALA A 77 6.62 -3.40 8.84
N THR A 78 7.95 -3.30 8.89
CA THR A 78 8.74 -2.53 7.93
C THR A 78 9.22 -3.47 6.83
N PHE A 79 9.20 -3.01 5.58
CA PHE A 79 9.76 -3.73 4.44
C PHE A 79 10.86 -2.91 3.79
N LYS A 80 11.92 -3.58 3.36
CA LYS A 80 13.06 -2.99 2.65
C LYS A 80 13.05 -3.26 1.15
N SER A 81 12.11 -4.09 0.70
CA SER A 81 11.90 -4.36 -0.72
C SER A 81 10.45 -4.74 -1.02
N VAL A 82 10.06 -4.65 -2.30
CA VAL A 82 8.77 -5.16 -2.78
C VAL A 82 8.63 -6.66 -2.48
N LEU A 83 9.71 -7.42 -2.60
CA LEU A 83 9.72 -8.85 -2.29
C LEU A 83 9.42 -9.09 -0.80
N GLU A 84 10.06 -8.33 0.11
CA GLU A 84 9.74 -8.41 1.55
C GLU A 84 8.28 -8.02 1.83
N LEU A 85 7.76 -7.00 1.15
CA LEU A 85 6.35 -6.63 1.27
C LEU A 85 5.43 -7.79 0.86
N LEU A 86 5.70 -8.44 -0.28
CA LEU A 86 4.94 -9.60 -0.74
C LEU A 86 5.00 -10.74 0.28
N PHE A 87 6.17 -11.04 0.86
CA PHE A 87 6.29 -12.03 1.92
C PHE A 87 5.46 -11.69 3.16
N ILE A 88 5.46 -10.43 3.59
CA ILE A 88 4.64 -10.00 4.74
C ILE A 88 3.16 -10.16 4.43
N ILE A 89 2.72 -9.78 3.22
CA ILE A 89 1.33 -9.93 2.81
C ILE A 89 0.92 -11.40 2.77
N GLU A 90 1.74 -12.28 2.19
CA GLU A 90 1.48 -13.72 2.17
C GLU A 90 1.49 -14.32 3.58
N MET A 91 2.38 -13.91 4.48
CA MET A 91 2.37 -14.43 5.86
C MET A 91 1.20 -13.91 6.70
N ALA A 92 0.71 -12.70 6.43
CA ALA A 92 -0.38 -12.09 7.20
C ALA A 92 -1.77 -12.39 6.65
N PHE A 93 -1.89 -12.65 5.33
CA PHE A 93 -3.16 -12.77 4.60
C PHE A 93 -3.22 -13.94 3.61
N GLY A 94 -2.17 -14.76 3.52
CA GLY A 94 -2.15 -15.97 2.71
C GLY A 94 -2.84 -17.11 3.44
N ASP A 95 -4.14 -17.27 3.19
CA ASP A 95 -4.89 -18.52 3.39
C ASP A 95 -4.80 -19.40 2.13
#